data_AF-A0A0G4L2B4-F1
#
_entry.id   AF-A0A0G4L2B4-F1
#
_cell.length_a   1.000
_cell.length_b   1.000
_cell.length_c   1.000
_cell.angle_alpha   90.00
_cell.angle_beta   90.00
_cell.angle_gamma   90.00
#
_symmetry.space_group_name_H-M   'P 1'
#
loop_
_entity.id
_entity.type
_entity.pdbx_description
1 polymer ?
#
loop_
_entity_poly.entity_id
_entity_poly.type
_entity_poly.pdbx_seq_one_letter_code
_entity_poly.pdbx_strand_id
1 'polypeptide(L)'
;MAASPKPAFAQKRGFSTSARQLATPSVAQGLETDVDAILKDARLKIDDIREGGAPVTAENGLKLLGSIFQSVPVDEDISVEQATLALSLLETMTGRGLPILNHDVLVTMIESIVKSGAQGDRIRQIQSNVEYLLTHAVTTCPSEMHLLRLLEAYHRQKNLDRFWQTWRTPPRHGTPRGPLLYRYMFERAAMLKRRDWCIEVLRHCAPEMMHEAPPVLPVGEVWKALRACFLVVDAGAEALAETPPVLRETTASKEEWIVKRKANAEFVKMYRDFDATRQRIEKTGRL
;
A
#
# COMPACT_ATOMS: atom_id res chain seq x y z
N MET A 1 47.14 -77.70 10.91
CA MET A 1 46.41 -78.15 9.69
C MET A 1 45.35 -77.08 9.43
N ALA A 2 45.63 -76.08 8.59
CA ALA A 2 45.37 -76.05 7.13
C ALA A 2 43.86 -76.08 6.82
N ALA A 3 43.22 -75.22 6.04
CA ALA A 3 43.59 -74.03 5.26
C ALA A 3 42.27 -73.29 4.90
N SER A 4 42.32 -71.97 4.68
CA SER A 4 41.25 -71.17 4.03
C SER A 4 41.14 -71.53 2.52
N PRO A 5 40.08 -71.18 1.75
CA PRO A 5 39.81 -69.77 1.35
C PRO A 5 38.34 -69.35 1.11
N LYS A 6 38.16 -68.02 1.01
CA LYS A 6 36.95 -67.23 0.65
C LYS A 6 36.56 -67.39 -0.84
N PRO A 7 35.40 -66.84 -1.29
CA PRO A 7 35.37 -65.45 -1.81
C PRO A 7 34.15 -64.65 -1.31
N ALA A 8 34.29 -63.41 -0.82
CA ALA A 8 34.43 -62.16 -1.59
C ALA A 8 33.20 -61.81 -2.47
N PHE A 9 32.19 -61.18 -1.87
CA PHE A 9 31.21 -60.36 -2.59
C PHE A 9 31.46 -58.88 -2.27
N ALA A 10 32.19 -58.22 -3.17
CA ALA A 10 32.41 -56.79 -3.16
C ALA A 10 31.21 -56.10 -3.84
N GLN A 11 30.34 -55.46 -3.06
CA GLN A 11 29.24 -54.66 -3.59
C GLN A 11 29.76 -53.25 -3.92
N LYS A 12 30.29 -53.07 -5.14
CA LYS A 12 30.59 -51.76 -5.71
C LYS A 12 29.27 -51.06 -6.05
N ARG A 13 28.85 -50.09 -5.23
CA ARG A 13 27.83 -49.11 -5.63
C ARG A 13 28.54 -48.05 -6.49
N GLY A 14 28.32 -48.11 -7.80
CA GLY A 14 28.76 -47.08 -8.73
C GLY A 14 28.02 -45.78 -8.45
N PHE A 15 28.79 -44.70 -8.22
CA PHE A 15 28.27 -43.34 -8.27
C PHE A 15 27.96 -43.02 -9.73
N SER A 16 26.66 -42.93 -10.07
CA SER A 16 26.21 -42.43 -11.36
C SER A 16 26.19 -40.90 -11.33
N THR A 17 27.23 -40.32 -11.92
CA THR A 17 27.29 -38.95 -12.40
C THR A 17 26.35 -38.78 -13.59
N SER A 18 25.24 -38.06 -13.41
CA SER A 18 24.62 -37.19 -14.43
C SER A 18 23.20 -36.81 -14.00
N ALA A 19 23.09 -35.77 -13.19
CA ALA A 19 21.89 -34.94 -13.14
C ALA A 19 22.33 -33.53 -13.56
N ARG A 20 22.32 -33.36 -14.87
CA ARG A 20 22.35 -32.13 -15.65
C ARG A 20 21.81 -30.96 -14.83
N GLN A 21 22.70 -30.08 -14.36
CA GLN A 21 22.33 -28.77 -13.85
C GLN A 21 21.57 -28.06 -14.98
N LEU A 22 20.24 -27.98 -14.86
CA LEU A 22 19.46 -26.95 -15.50
C LEU A 22 19.88 -25.65 -14.81
N ALA A 23 20.99 -25.08 -15.26
CA ALA A 23 21.26 -23.70 -15.01
C ALA A 23 20.07 -22.93 -15.60
N THR A 24 19.39 -22.18 -14.75
CA THR A 24 18.55 -21.06 -15.16
C THR A 24 19.39 -19.79 -15.11
N PRO A 25 20.31 -19.51 -16.06
CA PRO A 25 20.77 -18.16 -16.26
C PRO A 25 19.74 -17.49 -17.16
N SER A 26 19.12 -16.40 -16.71
CA SER A 26 18.65 -15.32 -17.60
C SER A 26 17.84 -14.24 -16.88
N VAL A 27 17.17 -14.54 -15.75
CA VAL A 27 16.30 -13.54 -15.11
C VAL A 27 17.01 -12.78 -13.98
N ALA A 28 17.72 -13.48 -13.10
CA ALA A 28 18.45 -12.85 -11.99
C ALA A 28 19.59 -11.93 -12.48
N GLN A 29 20.41 -12.42 -13.43
CA GLN A 29 21.51 -11.64 -14.02
C GLN A 29 21.01 -10.40 -14.80
N GLY A 30 19.83 -10.48 -15.40
CA GLY A 30 19.21 -9.36 -16.11
C GLY A 30 18.63 -8.29 -15.18
N LEU A 31 18.12 -8.68 -14.01
CA LEU A 31 17.69 -7.73 -12.97
C LEU A 31 18.89 -7.09 -12.26
N GLU A 32 19.93 -7.85 -11.93
CA GLU A 32 21.16 -7.34 -11.30
C GLU A 32 21.84 -6.28 -12.18
N THR A 33 21.96 -6.54 -13.48
CA THR A 33 22.57 -5.58 -14.42
C THR A 33 21.77 -4.29 -14.61
N ASP A 34 20.44 -4.35 -14.49
CA ASP A 34 19.57 -3.17 -14.56
C ASP A 34 19.66 -2.32 -13.27
N VAL A 35 19.72 -2.98 -12.10
CA VAL A 35 19.90 -2.31 -10.80
C VAL A 35 21.24 -1.59 -10.72
N ASP A 36 22.34 -2.26 -11.10
CA ASP A 36 23.67 -1.66 -11.12
C ASP A 36 23.75 -0.45 -12.06
N ALA A 37 23.09 -0.52 -13.22
CA ALA A 37 23.04 0.58 -14.17
C ALA A 37 22.29 1.80 -13.58
N ILE A 38 21.17 1.59 -12.90
CA ILE A 38 20.39 2.64 -12.22
C ILE A 38 21.22 3.31 -11.12
N LEU A 39 21.89 2.53 -10.27
CA LEU A 39 22.69 3.07 -9.17
C LEU A 39 23.93 3.80 -9.68
N LYS A 40 24.56 3.30 -10.75
CA LYS A 40 25.67 3.98 -11.43
C LYS A 40 25.24 5.31 -12.05
N ASP A 41 24.09 5.36 -12.72
CA ASP A 41 23.52 6.60 -13.26
C ASP A 41 23.17 7.60 -12.15
N ALA A 42 22.59 7.12 -11.04
CA ALA A 42 22.31 7.95 -9.87
C ALA A 42 23.59 8.54 -9.28
N ARG A 43 24.66 7.74 -9.14
CA ARG A 43 25.98 8.19 -8.68
C ARG A 43 26.53 9.29 -9.58
N LEU A 44 26.56 9.06 -10.90
CA LEU A 44 27.07 10.04 -11.87
C LEU A 44 26.32 11.37 -11.77
N LYS A 45 24.98 11.33 -11.63
CA LYS A 45 24.18 12.55 -11.48
C LYS A 45 24.45 13.27 -10.16
N ILE A 46 24.62 12.54 -9.06
CA ILE A 46 24.97 13.13 -7.76
C ILE A 46 26.35 13.79 -7.82
N ASP A 47 27.34 13.13 -8.43
CA ASP A 47 28.69 13.68 -8.56
C ASP A 47 28.71 14.92 -9.46
N ASP A 48 27.97 14.93 -10.59
CA ASP A 48 27.84 16.10 -11.47
C ASP A 48 27.20 17.30 -10.75
N ILE A 49 26.21 17.05 -9.88
CA ILE A 49 25.62 18.08 -9.03
C ILE A 49 26.64 18.65 -8.04
N ARG A 50 27.45 17.79 -7.42
CA ARG A 50 28.39 18.17 -6.37
C ARG A 50 29.60 18.91 -6.93
N GLU A 51 30.16 18.42 -8.03
CA GLU A 51 31.42 18.89 -8.62
C GLU A 51 31.19 19.86 -9.79
N GLY A 52 30.21 19.59 -10.65
CA GLY A 52 29.91 20.37 -11.86
C GLY A 52 29.06 21.63 -11.60
N GLY A 53 28.53 21.79 -10.38
CA GLY A 53 27.72 22.95 -10.02
C GLY A 53 26.30 22.93 -10.59
N ALA A 54 25.87 21.82 -11.20
CA ALA A 54 24.55 21.68 -11.79
C ALA A 54 23.44 22.05 -10.78
N PRO A 55 22.38 22.77 -11.21
CA PRO A 55 21.31 23.17 -10.31
C PRO A 55 20.52 21.93 -9.87
N VAL A 56 20.38 21.75 -8.55
CA VAL A 56 19.41 20.81 -7.98
C VAL A 56 18.12 21.54 -7.65
N THR A 57 17.05 21.08 -8.27
CA THR A 57 15.68 21.41 -7.88
C THR A 57 15.14 20.32 -6.96
N ALA A 58 14.15 20.66 -6.14
CA ALA A 58 13.44 19.68 -5.31
C ALA A 58 12.88 18.54 -6.18
N GLU A 59 12.31 18.84 -7.34
CA GLU A 59 11.75 17.85 -8.27
C GLU A 59 12.80 16.83 -8.76
N ASN A 60 13.98 17.31 -9.19
CA ASN A 60 15.04 16.42 -9.67
C ASN A 60 15.63 15.59 -8.53
N GLY A 61 15.77 16.16 -7.33
CA GLY A 61 16.18 15.43 -6.13
C GLY A 61 15.19 14.31 -5.77
N LEU A 62 13.89 14.59 -5.81
CA LEU A 62 12.84 13.59 -5.56
C LEU A 62 12.83 12.47 -6.60
N LYS A 63 13.03 12.80 -7.89
CA LYS A 63 13.15 11.78 -8.95
C LYS A 63 14.35 10.87 -8.70
N LEU A 64 15.51 11.44 -8.36
CA LEU A 64 16.72 10.66 -8.07
C LEU A 64 16.55 9.79 -6.82
N LEU A 65 16.00 10.32 -5.72
CA LEU A 65 15.66 9.53 -4.53
C LEU A 65 14.70 8.39 -4.90
N GLY A 66 13.72 8.68 -5.74
CA GLY A 66 12.77 7.71 -6.23
C GLY A 66 13.46 6.55 -6.97
N SER A 67 14.36 6.87 -7.89
CA SER A 67 15.13 5.88 -8.66
C SER A 67 16.07 5.04 -7.79
N ILE A 68 16.74 5.65 -6.79
CA ILE A 68 17.65 4.94 -5.87
C ILE A 68 16.90 3.84 -5.12
N PHE A 69 15.71 4.13 -4.60
CA PHE A 69 14.96 3.16 -3.80
C PHE A 69 14.02 2.25 -4.60
N GLN A 70 13.78 2.55 -5.88
CA GLN A 70 12.96 1.72 -6.75
C GLN A 70 13.68 0.44 -7.22
N SER A 71 15.02 0.41 -7.18
CA SER A 71 15.77 -0.81 -7.49
C SER A 71 15.58 -1.89 -6.43
N VAL A 72 15.42 -3.14 -6.87
CA VAL A 72 15.29 -4.30 -5.97
C VAL A 72 16.69 -4.63 -5.45
N PRO A 73 16.97 -4.52 -4.13
CA PRO A 73 18.23 -5.00 -3.59
C PRO A 73 18.27 -6.52 -3.70
N VAL A 74 19.22 -7.02 -4.46
CA VAL A 74 19.45 -8.46 -4.65
C VAL A 74 20.33 -9.02 -3.53
N ASP A 75 21.19 -8.17 -2.95
CA ASP A 75 22.05 -8.47 -1.80
C ASP A 75 22.13 -7.30 -0.80
N GLU A 76 22.93 -7.50 0.25
CA GLU A 76 23.16 -6.49 1.29
C GLU A 76 24.01 -5.32 0.78
N ASP A 77 24.93 -5.56 -0.16
CA ASP A 77 25.83 -4.53 -0.70
C ASP A 77 25.04 -3.48 -1.49
N ILE A 78 24.07 -3.89 -2.32
CA ILE A 78 23.15 -3.00 -3.02
C ILE A 78 22.33 -2.18 -2.02
N SER A 79 21.87 -2.80 -0.93
CA SER A 79 21.11 -2.08 0.12
C SER A 79 21.96 -1.01 0.82
N VAL A 80 23.26 -1.27 1.01
CA VAL A 80 24.23 -0.32 1.57
C VAL A 80 24.50 0.81 0.58
N GLU A 81 24.68 0.50 -0.70
CA GLU A 81 24.90 1.48 -1.76
C GLU A 81 23.71 2.42 -1.93
N GLN A 82 22.48 1.88 -1.97
CA GLN A 82 21.24 2.67 -1.98
C GLN A 82 21.17 3.66 -0.82
N ALA A 83 21.46 3.19 0.40
CA ALA A 83 21.47 4.04 1.59
C ALA A 83 22.52 5.16 1.49
N THR A 84 23.71 4.83 0.98
CA THR A 84 24.83 5.77 0.83
C THR A 84 24.53 6.85 -0.21
N LEU A 85 23.99 6.45 -1.36
CA LEU A 85 23.59 7.37 -2.43
C LEU A 85 22.44 8.27 -1.98
N ALA A 86 21.43 7.71 -1.31
CA ALA A 86 20.32 8.50 -0.78
C ALA A 86 20.80 9.54 0.25
N LEU A 87 21.69 9.16 1.17
CA LEU A 87 22.25 10.09 2.15
C LEU A 87 23.07 11.19 1.46
N SER A 88 23.94 10.83 0.51
CA SER A 88 24.74 11.81 -0.24
C SER A 88 23.87 12.81 -1.00
N LEU A 89 22.76 12.36 -1.59
CA LEU A 89 21.80 13.23 -2.25
C LEU A 89 21.07 14.15 -1.25
N LEU A 90 20.63 13.63 -0.11
CA LEU A 90 19.97 14.44 0.94
C LEU A 90 20.91 15.51 1.52
N GLU A 91 22.18 15.16 1.76
CA GLU A 91 23.21 16.10 2.20
C GLU A 91 23.44 17.18 1.15
N THR A 92 23.51 16.80 -0.13
CA THR A 92 23.65 17.72 -1.25
C THR A 92 22.46 18.67 -1.37
N MET A 93 21.23 18.15 -1.27
CA MET A 93 20.01 18.97 -1.25
C MET A 93 20.03 19.97 -0.09
N THR A 94 20.40 19.53 1.11
CA THR A 94 20.49 20.38 2.30
C THR A 94 21.56 21.45 2.14
N GLY A 95 22.74 21.10 1.61
CA GLY A 95 23.84 22.04 1.33
C GLY A 95 23.47 23.10 0.29
N ARG A 96 22.47 22.83 -0.57
CA ARG A 96 21.89 23.79 -1.52
C ARG A 96 20.68 24.55 -0.96
N GLY A 97 20.38 24.41 0.34
CA GLY A 97 19.30 25.11 1.02
C GLY A 97 17.90 24.53 0.77
N LEU A 98 17.79 23.31 0.24
CA LEU A 98 16.50 22.65 0.05
C LEU A 98 16.05 21.95 1.35
N PRO A 99 14.80 22.16 1.79
CA PRO A 99 14.27 21.45 2.94
C PRO A 99 14.12 19.96 2.62
N ILE A 100 14.73 19.09 3.43
CA ILE A 100 14.60 17.63 3.28
C ILE A 100 13.59 17.00 4.23
N LEU A 101 13.28 17.67 5.34
CA LEU A 101 12.31 17.18 6.33
C LEU A 101 10.92 17.71 6.00
N ASN A 102 10.35 17.23 4.91
CA ASN A 102 8.99 17.57 4.47
C ASN A 102 8.28 16.33 3.91
N HIS A 103 6.97 16.46 3.72
CA HIS A 103 6.14 15.36 3.24
C HIS A 103 6.56 14.83 1.87
N ASP A 104 6.92 15.69 0.92
CA ASP A 104 7.27 15.27 -0.43
C ASP A 104 8.47 14.32 -0.43
N VAL A 105 9.52 14.65 0.32
CA VAL A 105 10.74 13.81 0.43
C VAL A 105 10.43 12.50 1.14
N LEU A 106 9.83 12.55 2.33
CA LEU A 106 9.61 11.38 3.16
C LEU A 106 8.61 10.40 2.50
N VAL A 107 7.52 10.90 1.94
CA VAL A 107 6.52 10.07 1.23
C VAL A 107 7.13 9.46 -0.03
N THR A 108 7.96 10.20 -0.77
CA THR A 108 8.63 9.65 -1.97
C THR A 108 9.58 8.52 -1.61
N MET A 109 10.37 8.66 -0.55
CA MET A 109 11.25 7.58 -0.09
C MET A 109 10.45 6.35 0.33
N ILE A 110 9.41 6.50 1.16
CA ILE A 110 8.56 5.38 1.59
C ILE A 110 7.90 4.71 0.38
N GLU A 111 7.29 5.50 -0.50
CA GLU A 111 6.58 4.98 -1.68
C GLU A 111 7.52 4.21 -2.60
N SER A 112 8.74 4.71 -2.86
CA SER A 112 9.72 4.03 -3.69
C SER A 112 10.24 2.74 -3.06
N ILE A 113 10.56 2.75 -1.76
CA ILE A 113 10.96 1.54 -1.03
C ILE A 113 9.87 0.47 -1.09
N VAL A 114 8.60 0.87 -0.90
CA VAL A 114 7.49 -0.07 -0.95
C VAL A 114 7.24 -0.60 -2.36
N LYS A 115 7.38 0.24 -3.39
CA LYS A 115 7.20 -0.14 -4.80
C LYS A 115 8.31 -1.04 -5.33
N SER A 116 9.54 -0.92 -4.86
CA SER A 116 10.62 -1.82 -5.26
C SER A 116 10.39 -3.24 -4.75
N GLY A 117 9.59 -3.42 -3.71
CA GLY A 117 9.41 -4.74 -3.09
C GLY A 117 10.65 -5.24 -2.37
N ALA A 118 11.63 -4.36 -2.11
CA ALA A 118 12.86 -4.64 -1.39
C ALA A 118 12.61 -5.34 -0.04
N GLN A 119 13.30 -6.47 0.21
CA GLN A 119 13.15 -7.28 1.43
C GLN A 119 14.44 -7.35 2.28
N GLY A 120 15.41 -6.47 2.07
CA GLY A 120 16.62 -6.40 2.91
C GLY A 120 16.32 -5.79 4.29
N ASP A 121 16.96 -6.30 5.34
CA ASP A 121 16.81 -5.76 6.71
C ASP A 121 17.18 -4.28 6.79
N ARG A 122 18.24 -3.88 6.10
CA ARG A 122 18.66 -2.48 6.01
C ARG A 122 17.59 -1.59 5.38
N ILE A 123 16.94 -2.04 4.30
CA ILE A 123 15.89 -1.26 3.63
C ILE A 123 14.62 -1.17 4.48
N ARG A 124 14.26 -2.26 5.19
CA ARG A 124 13.18 -2.21 6.20
C ARG A 124 13.48 -1.23 7.34
N GLN A 125 14.74 -1.17 7.79
CA GLN A 125 15.17 -0.22 8.80
C GLN A 125 15.08 1.22 8.29
N ILE A 126 15.54 1.47 7.06
CA ILE A 126 15.43 2.79 6.41
C ILE A 126 13.96 3.20 6.31
N GLN A 127 13.08 2.31 5.84
CA GLN A 127 11.64 2.59 5.78
C GLN A 127 11.09 2.99 7.15
N SER A 128 11.38 2.20 8.20
CA SER A 128 10.91 2.46 9.56
C SER A 128 11.42 3.80 10.10
N ASN A 129 12.67 4.15 9.81
CA ASN A 129 13.25 5.44 10.21
C ASN A 129 12.56 6.61 9.49
N VAL A 130 12.29 6.49 8.19
CA VAL A 130 11.60 7.54 7.41
C VAL A 130 10.14 7.69 7.88
N GLU A 131 9.45 6.58 8.17
CA GLU A 131 8.10 6.59 8.77
C GLU A 131 8.09 7.27 10.14
N TYR A 132 9.13 7.02 10.96
CA TYR A 132 9.30 7.68 12.25
C TYR A 132 9.44 9.20 12.07
N LEU A 133 10.29 9.65 11.13
CA LEU A 133 10.47 11.07 10.82
C LEU A 133 9.18 11.71 10.32
N LEU A 134 8.44 11.02 9.44
CA LEU A 134 7.16 11.50 8.92
C LEU A 134 6.13 11.74 10.04
N THR A 135 6.15 10.89 11.07
CA THR A 135 5.17 10.94 12.16
C THR A 135 5.58 11.88 13.29
N HIS A 136 6.88 12.00 13.58
CA HIS A 136 7.34 12.67 14.80
C HIS A 136 8.11 13.96 14.53
N ALA A 137 8.73 14.10 13.36
CA ALA A 137 9.60 15.24 13.06
C ALA A 137 8.89 16.28 12.17
N VAL A 138 7.92 15.86 11.36
CA VAL A 138 7.03 16.77 10.61
C VAL A 138 5.74 16.99 11.42
N THR A 139 5.51 18.22 11.87
CA THR A 139 4.39 18.55 12.79
C THR A 139 3.07 18.80 12.07
N THR A 140 3.13 19.22 10.80
CA THR A 140 1.95 19.47 9.96
C THR A 140 1.35 18.17 9.45
N CYS A 141 0.03 18.13 9.26
CA CYS A 141 -0.61 16.98 8.61
C CYS A 141 -0.15 16.85 7.14
N PRO A 142 0.15 15.63 6.65
CA PRO A 142 0.32 15.39 5.22
C PRO A 142 -0.93 15.81 4.43
N SER A 143 -0.72 16.35 3.23
CA SER A 143 -1.81 16.67 2.31
C SER A 143 -2.58 15.41 1.88
N GLU A 144 -3.80 15.61 1.36
CA GLU A 144 -4.64 14.51 0.88
C GLU A 144 -3.91 13.63 -0.16
N MET A 145 -3.17 14.27 -1.08
CA MET A 145 -2.39 13.57 -2.10
C MET A 145 -1.23 12.74 -1.52
N HIS A 146 -0.57 13.23 -0.46
CA HIS A 146 0.46 12.47 0.23
C HIS A 146 -0.12 11.20 0.88
N LEU A 147 -1.27 11.34 1.52
CA LEU A 147 -1.95 10.22 2.17
C LEU A 147 -2.42 9.18 1.16
N LEU A 148 -2.95 9.60 0.00
CA LEU A 148 -3.31 8.69 -1.09
C LEU A 148 -2.11 7.88 -1.61
N ARG A 149 -0.95 8.52 -1.78
CA ARG A 149 0.29 7.83 -2.19
C ARG A 149 0.72 6.77 -1.17
N LEU A 150 0.65 7.10 0.12
CA LEU A 150 0.97 6.16 1.20
C LEU A 150 -0.04 5.01 1.28
N LEU A 151 -1.34 5.30 1.19
CA LEU A 151 -2.38 4.27 1.17
C LEU A 151 -2.19 3.31 -0.01
N GLU A 152 -1.87 3.81 -1.21
CA GLU A 152 -1.57 2.97 -2.38
C GLU A 152 -0.31 2.13 -2.17
N ALA A 153 0.76 2.72 -1.62
CA ALA A 153 1.98 1.99 -1.31
C ALA A 153 1.71 0.84 -0.33
N TYR A 154 1.15 1.11 0.85
CA TYR A 154 0.91 0.08 1.87
C TYR A 154 -0.13 -0.95 1.43
N HIS A 155 -1.11 -0.55 0.62
CA HIS A 155 -2.03 -1.48 0.00
C HIS A 155 -1.31 -2.50 -0.90
N ARG A 156 -0.40 -2.05 -1.77
CA ARG A 156 0.43 -2.93 -2.61
C ARG A 156 1.33 -3.84 -1.80
N GLN A 157 1.88 -3.34 -0.69
CA GLN A 157 2.66 -4.12 0.26
C GLN A 157 1.83 -5.17 1.03
N LYS A 158 0.49 -5.12 0.91
CA LYS A 158 -0.46 -5.87 1.76
C LYS A 158 -0.27 -5.59 3.26
N ASN A 159 0.28 -4.42 3.59
CA ASN A 159 0.52 -4.01 4.97
C ASN A 159 -0.70 -3.23 5.49
N LEU A 160 -1.69 -3.97 5.99
CA LEU A 160 -2.96 -3.39 6.44
C LEU A 160 -2.79 -2.51 7.69
N ASP A 161 -1.81 -2.82 8.55
CA ASP A 161 -1.55 -2.04 9.75
C ASP A 161 -1.10 -0.62 9.39
N ARG A 162 -0.09 -0.48 8.52
CA ARG A 162 0.38 0.83 8.04
C ARG A 162 -0.66 1.55 7.20
N PHE A 163 -1.46 0.80 6.43
CA PHE A 163 -2.58 1.34 5.68
C PHE A 163 -3.60 2.03 6.61
N TRP A 164 -4.06 1.33 7.66
CA TRP A 164 -5.01 1.90 8.61
C TRP A 164 -4.41 2.98 9.50
N GLN A 165 -3.11 2.91 9.81
CA GLN A 165 -2.42 3.99 10.50
C GLN A 165 -2.42 5.27 9.65
N THR A 166 -2.15 5.15 8.34
CA THR A 166 -2.20 6.27 7.39
C THR A 166 -3.61 6.86 7.30
N TRP A 167 -4.65 6.02 7.25
CA TRP A 167 -6.05 6.49 7.30
C TRP A 167 -6.38 7.30 8.56
N ARG A 168 -5.76 6.96 9.69
CA ARG A 168 -5.98 7.65 10.98
C ARG A 168 -5.09 8.90 11.15
N THR A 169 -4.23 9.22 10.18
CA THR A 169 -3.35 10.40 10.28
C THR A 169 -4.14 11.71 10.39
N PRO A 170 -5.10 12.06 9.50
CA PRO A 170 -5.73 13.38 9.56
C PRO A 170 -6.42 13.71 10.89
N PRO A 171 -7.23 12.80 11.49
CA PRO A 171 -7.84 13.07 12.80
C PRO A 171 -6.83 13.24 13.93
N ARG A 172 -5.66 12.57 13.87
CA ARG A 172 -4.59 12.75 14.88
C ARG A 172 -3.97 14.14 14.84
N HIS A 173 -4.01 14.80 13.68
CA HIS A 173 -3.60 16.19 13.52
C HIS A 173 -4.77 17.18 13.67
N GLY A 174 -5.97 16.72 14.05
CA GLY A 174 -7.16 17.57 14.14
C GLY A 174 -7.62 18.11 12.78
N THR A 175 -7.28 17.43 11.69
CA THR A 175 -7.64 17.83 10.32
C THR A 175 -8.69 16.89 9.74
N PRO A 176 -9.66 17.41 8.96
CA PRO A 176 -10.68 16.58 8.35
C PRO A 176 -10.11 15.74 7.21
N ARG A 177 -10.73 14.59 6.95
CA ARG A 177 -10.45 13.83 5.73
C ARG A 177 -11.25 14.38 4.56
N GLY A 178 -10.59 14.53 3.42
CA GLY A 178 -11.23 15.01 2.20
C GLY A 178 -11.98 13.93 1.42
N PRO A 179 -12.75 14.33 0.38
CA PRO A 179 -13.53 13.43 -0.44
C PRO A 179 -12.70 12.44 -1.26
N LEU A 180 -11.46 12.79 -1.64
CA LEU A 180 -10.62 11.88 -2.44
C LEU A 180 -10.17 10.68 -1.61
N LEU A 181 -9.89 10.89 -0.31
CA LEU A 181 -9.58 9.81 0.62
C LEU A 181 -10.73 8.81 0.77
N TYR A 182 -11.95 9.29 1.01
CA TYR A 182 -13.12 8.42 1.12
C TYR A 182 -13.40 7.67 -0.18
N ARG A 183 -13.39 8.38 -1.31
CA ARG A 183 -13.51 7.77 -2.63
C ARG A 183 -12.50 6.63 -2.78
N TYR A 184 -11.21 6.91 -2.54
CA TYR A 184 -10.15 5.92 -2.67
C TYR A 184 -10.39 4.69 -1.80
N MET A 185 -10.79 4.87 -0.54
CA MET A 185 -11.06 3.76 0.39
C MET A 185 -12.18 2.85 -0.15
N PHE A 186 -13.30 3.42 -0.56
CA PHE A 186 -14.43 2.64 -1.06
C PHE A 186 -14.14 1.99 -2.41
N GLU A 187 -13.49 2.71 -3.35
CA GLU A 187 -13.09 2.15 -4.65
C GLU A 187 -12.13 0.97 -4.45
N ARG A 188 -11.11 1.14 -3.60
CA ARG A 188 -10.13 0.08 -3.35
C ARG A 188 -10.77 -1.13 -2.70
N ALA A 189 -11.67 -0.92 -1.75
CA ALA A 189 -12.39 -2.02 -1.12
C ALA A 189 -13.24 -2.81 -2.11
N ALA A 190 -14.00 -2.10 -2.95
CA ALA A 190 -14.85 -2.70 -3.97
C ALA A 190 -14.02 -3.45 -5.03
N MET A 191 -12.89 -2.89 -5.47
CA MET A 191 -12.00 -3.51 -6.47
C MET A 191 -11.43 -4.86 -6.01
N LEU A 192 -11.11 -5.01 -4.73
CA LEU A 192 -10.64 -6.28 -4.18
C LEU A 192 -11.72 -7.37 -4.15
N LYS A 193 -13.01 -6.99 -4.27
CA LYS A 193 -14.17 -7.89 -4.18
C LYS A 193 -14.16 -8.79 -2.93
N ARG A 194 -13.52 -8.30 -1.87
CA ARG A 194 -13.41 -8.97 -0.57
C ARG A 194 -14.50 -8.46 0.35
N ARG A 195 -15.49 -9.31 0.63
CA ARG A 195 -16.66 -8.96 1.44
C ARG A 195 -16.29 -8.51 2.86
N ASP A 196 -15.37 -9.23 3.50
CA ASP A 196 -14.84 -8.91 4.83
C ASP A 196 -14.23 -7.51 4.88
N TRP A 197 -13.43 -7.17 3.86
CA TRP A 197 -12.80 -5.86 3.77
C TRP A 197 -13.79 -4.74 3.47
N CYS A 198 -14.77 -4.97 2.59
CA CYS A 198 -15.84 -4.00 2.33
C CYS A 198 -16.67 -3.73 3.60
N ILE A 199 -16.96 -4.77 4.39
CA ILE A 199 -17.65 -4.64 5.69
C ILE A 199 -16.84 -3.76 6.64
N GLU A 200 -15.53 -4.00 6.75
CA GLU A 200 -14.65 -3.23 7.62
C GLU A 200 -14.59 -1.75 7.20
N VAL A 201 -14.39 -1.48 5.90
CA VAL A 201 -14.36 -0.13 5.36
C VAL A 201 -15.70 0.59 5.52
N LEU A 202 -16.83 -0.06 5.25
CA LEU A 202 -18.16 0.55 5.42
C LEU A 202 -18.44 0.90 6.88
N ARG A 203 -18.12 0.01 7.82
CA ARG A 203 -18.36 0.25 9.26
C ARG A 203 -17.51 1.38 9.83
N HIS A 204 -16.25 1.50 9.42
CA HIS A 204 -15.34 2.50 9.97
C HIS A 204 -15.36 3.83 9.20
N CYS A 205 -15.40 3.79 7.87
CA CYS A 205 -15.26 4.99 7.06
C CYS A 205 -16.61 5.68 6.79
N ALA A 206 -17.66 4.94 6.45
CA ALA A 206 -18.90 5.58 5.98
C ALA A 206 -19.55 6.49 7.05
N PRO A 207 -19.69 6.08 8.32
CA PRO A 207 -20.23 6.97 9.36
C PRO A 207 -19.35 8.21 9.59
N GLU A 208 -18.02 8.06 9.60
CA GLU A 208 -17.09 9.18 9.81
C GLU A 208 -17.24 10.26 8.75
N MET A 209 -17.51 9.86 7.49
CA MET A 209 -17.65 10.77 6.34
C MET A 209 -18.63 11.92 6.59
N MET A 210 -19.75 11.64 7.27
CA MET A 210 -20.78 12.65 7.59
C MET A 210 -20.44 13.50 8.82
N HIS A 211 -19.49 13.06 9.65
CA HIS A 211 -19.02 13.76 10.85
C HIS A 211 -17.76 14.59 10.61
N GLU A 212 -17.15 14.49 9.42
CA GLU A 212 -16.06 15.37 9.02
C GLU A 212 -16.50 16.85 8.98
N ALA A 213 -15.53 17.77 9.11
CA ALA A 213 -15.78 19.20 9.09
C ALA A 213 -14.91 19.88 8.00
N PRO A 214 -15.45 20.15 6.79
CA PRO A 214 -16.84 19.98 6.39
C PRO A 214 -17.22 18.51 6.10
N PRO A 215 -18.53 18.16 6.17
CA PRO A 215 -18.98 16.80 5.88
C PRO A 215 -18.63 16.41 4.44
N VAL A 216 -18.14 15.18 4.27
CA VAL A 216 -17.92 14.62 2.94
C VAL A 216 -19.25 14.04 2.45
N LEU A 217 -19.77 14.60 1.36
CA LEU A 217 -21.11 14.28 0.88
C LEU A 217 -21.11 13.00 0.02
N PRO A 218 -22.14 12.13 0.14
CA PRO A 218 -22.30 10.94 -0.68
C PRO A 218 -22.81 11.29 -2.08
N VAL A 219 -22.07 12.10 -2.84
CA VAL A 219 -22.43 12.54 -4.19
C VAL A 219 -21.31 12.25 -5.20
N GLY A 220 -21.62 12.31 -6.50
CA GLY A 220 -20.65 12.18 -7.57
C GLY A 220 -19.80 10.90 -7.46
N GLU A 221 -18.48 11.05 -7.51
CA GLU A 221 -17.53 9.93 -7.49
C GLU A 221 -17.47 9.23 -6.11
N VAL A 222 -17.69 9.96 -5.01
CA VAL A 222 -17.75 9.36 -3.67
C VAL A 222 -18.94 8.41 -3.57
N TRP A 223 -20.10 8.80 -4.10
CA TRP A 223 -21.27 7.94 -4.14
C TRP A 223 -21.05 6.68 -4.98
N LYS A 224 -20.49 6.84 -6.19
CA LYS A 224 -20.21 5.69 -7.07
C LYS A 224 -19.32 4.65 -6.37
N ALA A 225 -18.28 5.13 -5.70
CA ALA A 225 -17.36 4.30 -4.93
C ALA A 225 -18.05 3.61 -3.75
N LEU A 226 -18.79 4.38 -2.95
CA LEU A 226 -19.53 3.89 -1.78
C LEU A 226 -20.58 2.83 -2.18
N ARG A 227 -21.36 3.11 -3.22
CA ARG A 227 -22.33 2.17 -3.83
C ARG A 227 -21.67 0.87 -4.27
N ALA A 228 -20.54 0.95 -4.97
CA ALA A 228 -19.80 -0.25 -5.39
C ALA A 228 -19.36 -1.10 -4.19
N CYS A 229 -18.94 -0.47 -3.10
CA CYS A 229 -18.57 -1.15 -1.86
C CYS A 229 -19.78 -1.85 -1.21
N PHE A 230 -20.95 -1.21 -1.16
CA PHE A 230 -22.20 -1.83 -0.69
C PHE A 230 -22.59 -3.07 -1.50
N LEU A 231 -22.51 -2.99 -2.83
CA LEU A 231 -22.88 -4.08 -3.73
C LEU A 231 -21.98 -5.32 -3.60
N VAL A 232 -20.74 -5.15 -3.15
CA VAL A 232 -19.86 -6.29 -2.82
C VAL A 232 -20.32 -7.00 -1.53
N VAL A 233 -20.85 -6.25 -0.56
CA VAL A 233 -21.35 -6.82 0.69
C VAL A 233 -22.71 -7.48 0.50
N ASP A 234 -23.62 -6.82 -0.22
CA ASP A 234 -24.92 -7.36 -0.59
C ASP A 234 -25.31 -6.89 -1.99
N ALA A 235 -25.29 -7.82 -2.95
CA ALA A 235 -25.67 -7.54 -4.34
C ALA A 235 -27.14 -7.11 -4.48
N GLY A 236 -28.00 -7.46 -3.52
CA GLY A 236 -29.39 -7.04 -3.47
C GLY A 236 -29.63 -5.75 -2.71
N ALA A 237 -28.59 -5.06 -2.22
CA ALA A 237 -28.73 -3.91 -1.32
C ALA A 237 -29.68 -2.83 -1.85
N GLU A 238 -29.63 -2.55 -3.14
CA GLU A 238 -30.43 -1.49 -3.79
C GLU A 238 -31.89 -1.86 -3.87
N ALA A 239 -32.20 -3.04 -4.42
CA ALA A 239 -33.56 -3.54 -4.53
C ALA A 239 -34.22 -3.69 -3.14
N LEU A 240 -33.43 -4.12 -2.15
CA LEU A 240 -33.89 -4.23 -0.75
C LEU A 240 -34.06 -2.86 -0.09
N ALA A 241 -33.28 -1.85 -0.47
CA ALA A 241 -33.42 -0.49 0.04
C ALA A 241 -34.71 0.17 -0.45
N GLU A 242 -35.13 -0.10 -1.70
CA GLU A 242 -36.40 0.36 -2.27
C GLU A 242 -37.63 -0.32 -1.63
N THR A 243 -37.46 -1.54 -1.13
CA THR A 243 -38.56 -2.31 -0.51
C THR A 243 -38.71 -1.95 0.98
N PRO A 244 -39.92 -1.55 1.46
CA PRO A 244 -40.14 -1.31 2.88
C PRO A 244 -39.87 -2.59 3.69
N PRO A 245 -39.28 -2.50 4.91
CA PRO A 245 -38.98 -3.68 5.70
C PRO A 245 -40.28 -4.38 6.10
N VAL A 246 -40.58 -5.51 5.45
CA VAL A 246 -41.70 -6.37 5.84
C VAL A 246 -41.31 -7.09 7.14
N LEU A 247 -41.97 -6.71 8.24
CA LEU A 247 -41.95 -7.42 9.52
C LEU A 247 -42.61 -8.80 9.36
N ARG A 248 -41.94 -9.78 8.75
CA ARG A 248 -42.39 -11.18 8.84
C ARG A 248 -41.23 -12.15 9.02
N GLU A 249 -41.24 -12.74 10.20
CA GLU A 249 -40.51 -13.94 10.58
C GLU A 249 -41.11 -15.13 9.83
N THR A 250 -40.30 -15.84 9.04
CA THR A 250 -40.57 -17.25 8.74
C THR A 250 -39.28 -17.98 8.34
N THR A 251 -38.88 -18.88 9.22
CA THR A 251 -38.44 -20.26 8.91
C THR A 251 -37.33 -20.45 7.87
N ALA A 252 -36.10 -20.07 8.20
CA ALA A 252 -34.90 -20.72 7.68
C ALA A 252 -33.85 -20.78 8.79
N SER A 253 -33.08 -21.88 8.86
CA SER A 253 -32.03 -22.22 9.84
C SER A 253 -31.56 -21.02 10.67
N LYS A 254 -32.05 -20.97 11.92
CA LYS A 254 -32.25 -19.75 12.70
C LYS A 254 -30.94 -18.97 12.87
N GLU A 255 -29.81 -19.59 13.19
CA GLU A 255 -28.59 -18.84 13.46
C GLU A 255 -27.91 -18.25 12.21
N GLU A 256 -27.65 -19.04 11.16
CA GLU A 256 -26.92 -18.55 9.96
C GLU A 256 -27.76 -17.59 9.11
N TRP A 257 -29.07 -17.84 9.00
CA TRP A 257 -29.98 -16.96 8.28
C TRP A 257 -30.20 -15.64 9.03
N ILE A 258 -30.30 -15.66 10.37
CA ILE A 258 -30.42 -14.45 11.18
C ILE A 258 -29.14 -13.61 11.09
N VAL A 259 -27.95 -14.21 11.16
CA VAL A 259 -26.68 -13.46 11.07
C VAL A 259 -26.48 -12.87 9.68
N LYS A 260 -26.69 -13.63 8.60
CA LYS A 260 -26.63 -13.10 7.22
C LYS A 260 -27.69 -12.02 6.97
N ARG A 261 -28.92 -12.19 7.46
CA ARG A 261 -30.00 -11.21 7.31
C ARG A 261 -29.78 -9.96 8.17
N LYS A 262 -29.24 -10.07 9.38
CA LYS A 262 -28.90 -8.91 10.24
C LYS A 262 -27.72 -8.11 9.69
N ALA A 263 -26.67 -8.79 9.24
CA ALA A 263 -25.54 -8.14 8.57
C ALA A 263 -25.96 -7.49 7.25
N ASN A 264 -26.80 -8.15 6.45
CA ASN A 264 -27.36 -7.51 5.26
C ASN A 264 -28.32 -6.36 5.62
N ALA A 265 -29.08 -6.46 6.72
CA ALA A 265 -29.99 -5.40 7.14
C ALA A 265 -29.26 -4.13 7.60
N GLU A 266 -28.10 -4.22 8.27
CA GLU A 266 -27.33 -3.02 8.63
C GLU A 266 -26.86 -2.27 7.38
N PHE A 267 -26.32 -2.97 6.37
CA PHE A 267 -25.80 -2.34 5.16
C PHE A 267 -26.90 -1.88 4.21
N VAL A 268 -28.03 -2.60 4.14
CA VAL A 268 -29.23 -2.14 3.42
C VAL A 268 -29.78 -0.87 4.06
N LYS A 269 -29.84 -0.81 5.40
CA LYS A 269 -30.26 0.41 6.11
C LYS A 269 -29.28 1.56 5.84
N MET A 270 -27.99 1.31 6.01
CA MET A 270 -26.94 2.31 5.77
C MET A 270 -27.00 2.83 4.32
N TYR A 271 -27.15 1.93 3.33
CA TYR A 271 -27.34 2.29 1.93
C TYR A 271 -28.55 3.21 1.75
N ARG A 272 -29.70 2.85 2.33
CA ARG A 272 -30.93 3.66 2.27
C ARG A 272 -30.72 5.05 2.85
N ASP A 273 -30.05 5.16 3.99
CA ASP A 273 -29.78 6.42 4.67
C ASP A 273 -28.86 7.33 3.82
N PHE A 274 -27.82 6.77 3.21
CA PHE A 274 -26.93 7.51 2.30
C PHE A 274 -27.60 7.91 0.98
N ASP A 275 -28.39 7.03 0.37
CA ASP A 275 -29.11 7.37 -0.86
C ASP A 275 -30.17 8.45 -0.62
N ALA A 276 -30.91 8.37 0.50
CA ALA A 276 -31.85 9.42 0.89
C ALA A 276 -31.14 10.78 1.09
N THR A 277 -29.96 10.76 1.70
CA THR A 277 -29.11 11.96 1.90
C THR A 277 -28.64 12.52 0.56
N ARG A 278 -28.12 11.68 -0.33
CA ARG A 278 -27.73 12.06 -1.70
C ARG A 278 -28.88 12.70 -2.46
N GLN A 279 -30.05 12.06 -2.48
CA GLN A 279 -31.23 12.57 -3.18
C GLN A 279 -31.71 13.91 -2.62
N ARG A 280 -31.59 14.13 -1.30
CA ARG A 280 -31.89 15.42 -0.69
C ARG A 280 -30.94 16.50 -1.21
N ILE A 281 -29.63 16.25 -1.14
CA ILE A 281 -28.59 17.19 -1.59
C ILE A 281 -28.75 17.54 -3.07
N GLU A 282 -29.01 16.56 -3.93
CA GLU A 282 -29.23 16.80 -5.37
C GLU A 282 -30.48 17.64 -5.65
N LYS A 283 -31.54 17.53 -4.82
CA LYS A 283 -32.79 18.28 -4.97
C LYS A 283 -32.72 19.69 -4.40
N THR A 284 -32.08 19.86 -3.24
CA THR A 284 -32.13 21.14 -2.47
C THR A 284 -30.82 21.92 -2.51
N GLY A 285 -29.71 21.31 -2.95
CA GLY A 285 -28.37 21.90 -2.86
C GLY A 285 -27.89 22.12 -1.42
N ARG A 286 -28.55 21.52 -0.42
CA ARG A 286 -28.25 21.69 1.01
C ARG A 286 -28.29 20.34 1.74
N LEU A 287 -27.45 20.21 2.77
CA LEU A 287 -27.52 19.17 3.79
C LEU A 287 -28.80 19.30 4.62
#